data_AF-A0A8B8UH84-F1
#
_entry.id   AF-A0A8B8UH84-F1
#
_cell.length_a   1.000
_cell.length_b   1.000
_cell.length_c   1.000
_cell.angle_alpha   90.00
_cell.angle_beta   90.00
_cell.angle_gamma   90.00
#
_symmetry.space_group_name_H-M   'P 1'
#
loop_
_entity.id
_entity.type
_entity.pdbx_description
1 polymer ?
#
loop_
_entity_poly.entity_id
_entity_poly.type
_entity_poly.pdbx_seq_one_letter_code
_entity_poly.pdbx_strand_id
1 'polypeptide(L)'
;MERWKVKREKGKGPEKEKTRGKGKEEKDKKKEVEKEKIKEKEKGKEEKTKSKEEENRQEQETDKEKEQFKEKEEKEKDNDSTLTKPPLEPPEKNKQILVLGLDGAGKTSVLHSLALNRVQHSMAPTQGFNAVCISTEDSQMEFLEIGGSEPFRSYWEMYLSKGLLLIFVVDSADHNRLPEAKKHLHQLIETNPILPLVVFANKQTSGPACK
;
A
#
# COMPACT_ATOMS: atom_id res chain seq x y z
N MET A 1 -89.35 -36.05 -21.02
CA MET A 1 -88.87 -34.73 -20.56
C MET A 1 -87.34 -34.80 -20.63
N GLU A 2 -86.57 -34.00 -21.37
CA GLU A 2 -86.78 -32.79 -22.20
C GLU A 2 -85.79 -32.84 -23.43
N ARG A 3 -86.07 -32.31 -24.64
CA ARG A 3 -85.75 -30.94 -25.16
C ARG A 3 -84.22 -30.62 -25.19
N TRP A 4 -83.52 -30.27 -26.27
CA TRP A 4 -83.71 -30.16 -27.75
C TRP A 4 -82.30 -30.43 -28.43
N LYS A 5 -82.12 -30.78 -29.72
CA LYS A 5 -82.09 -29.93 -30.96
C LYS A 5 -81.31 -28.57 -30.80
N VAL A 6 -80.43 -28.08 -31.69
CA VAL A 6 -80.04 -28.49 -33.07
C VAL A 6 -78.80 -27.70 -33.63
N LYS A 7 -77.98 -28.29 -34.53
CA LYS A 7 -77.11 -27.66 -35.59
C LYS A 7 -75.98 -26.66 -35.15
N ARG A 8 -74.98 -26.30 -35.98
CA ARG A 8 -74.77 -26.41 -37.46
C ARG A 8 -73.29 -26.56 -37.87
N GLU A 9 -73.07 -26.87 -39.15
CA GLU A 9 -71.80 -27.24 -39.80
C GLU A 9 -70.90 -26.09 -40.33
N LYS A 10 -69.64 -26.49 -40.61
CA LYS A 10 -68.72 -26.06 -41.71
C LYS A 10 -67.96 -24.71 -41.61
N GLY A 11 -66.63 -24.85 -41.50
CA GLY A 11 -65.60 -23.84 -41.81
C GLY A 11 -64.40 -24.50 -42.50
N LYS A 12 -63.87 -23.87 -43.56
CA LYS A 12 -62.92 -24.38 -44.55
C LYS A 12 -61.53 -24.79 -44.03
N GLY A 13 -60.79 -25.53 -44.86
CA GLY A 13 -59.39 -25.92 -44.67
C GLY A 13 -58.35 -24.78 -44.80
N PRO A 14 -57.05 -25.13 -44.87
CA PRO A 14 -55.98 -24.32 -44.29
C PRO A 14 -55.49 -23.17 -45.18
N GLU A 15 -55.20 -22.03 -44.55
CA GLU A 15 -54.52 -20.89 -45.18
C GLU A 15 -53.29 -20.46 -44.37
N LYS A 16 -52.29 -19.92 -45.07
CA LYS A 16 -50.91 -19.78 -44.61
C LYS A 16 -50.69 -18.42 -43.91
N GLU A 17 -50.29 -18.41 -42.64
CA GLU A 17 -49.37 -17.37 -42.16
C GLU A 17 -48.57 -17.79 -40.92
N LYS A 18 -47.26 -18.06 -41.09
CA LYS A 18 -46.35 -18.39 -39.98
C LYS A 18 -44.91 -17.90 -40.19
N THR A 19 -44.71 -16.62 -40.56
CA THR A 19 -43.37 -16.00 -40.60
C THR A 19 -43.40 -14.47 -40.46
N ARG A 20 -43.80 -13.91 -39.31
CA ARG A 20 -43.54 -12.47 -39.03
C ARG A 20 -43.34 -12.03 -37.56
N GLY A 21 -43.27 -12.96 -36.60
CA GLY A 21 -43.01 -12.66 -35.18
C GLY A 21 -41.55 -12.83 -34.74
N LYS A 22 -41.04 -14.07 -34.79
CA LYS A 22 -39.79 -14.47 -34.11
C LYS A 22 -38.51 -13.78 -34.59
N GLY A 23 -38.41 -13.42 -35.88
CA GLY A 23 -37.20 -12.84 -36.45
C GLY A 23 -36.89 -11.39 -36.06
N LYS A 24 -37.78 -10.72 -35.30
CA LYS A 24 -37.55 -9.35 -34.81
C LYS A 24 -36.96 -9.37 -33.40
N GLU A 25 -37.62 -10.08 -32.49
CA GLU A 25 -37.24 -10.24 -31.08
C GLU A 25 -35.85 -10.88 -30.89
N GLU A 26 -35.50 -11.90 -31.70
CA GLU A 26 -34.17 -12.51 -31.70
C GLU A 26 -33.08 -11.55 -32.22
N LYS A 27 -33.43 -10.69 -33.18
CA LYS A 27 -32.54 -9.69 -33.77
C LYS A 27 -32.29 -8.52 -32.83
N ASP A 28 -33.29 -8.13 -32.06
CA ASP A 28 -33.18 -7.10 -31.03
C ASP A 28 -32.34 -7.59 -29.84
N LYS A 29 -32.56 -8.81 -29.33
CA LYS A 29 -31.69 -9.43 -28.30
C LYS A 29 -30.22 -9.54 -28.74
N LYS A 30 -29.95 -9.95 -29.98
CA LYS A 30 -28.57 -10.03 -30.50
C LYS A 30 -27.90 -8.65 -30.54
N LYS A 31 -28.65 -7.60 -30.83
CA LYS A 31 -28.20 -6.20 -30.89
C LYS A 31 -27.97 -5.59 -29.50
N GLU A 32 -28.64 -6.10 -28.48
CA GLU A 32 -28.46 -5.72 -27.08
C GLU A 32 -27.17 -6.31 -26.49
N VAL A 33 -26.95 -7.62 -26.67
CA VAL A 33 -25.70 -8.30 -26.27
C VAL A 33 -24.47 -7.72 -26.97
N GLU A 34 -24.60 -7.33 -28.24
CA GLU A 34 -23.51 -6.68 -28.98
C GLU A 34 -23.16 -5.29 -28.40
N LYS A 35 -24.17 -4.52 -27.94
CA LYS A 35 -23.95 -3.23 -27.27
C LYS A 35 -23.27 -3.37 -25.90
N GLU A 36 -23.67 -4.36 -25.09
CA GLU A 36 -23.03 -4.60 -23.79
C GLU A 36 -21.54 -4.97 -23.97
N LYS A 37 -21.24 -5.82 -24.95
CA LYS A 37 -19.87 -6.25 -25.27
C LYS A 37 -18.98 -5.14 -25.83
N ILE A 38 -19.56 -4.11 -26.44
CA ILE A 38 -18.86 -2.87 -26.81
C ILE A 38 -18.58 -2.04 -25.55
N LYS A 39 -19.57 -1.87 -24.68
CA LYS A 39 -19.48 -1.08 -23.45
C LYS A 39 -18.45 -1.62 -22.44
N GLU A 40 -18.32 -2.94 -22.31
CA GLU A 40 -17.24 -3.57 -21.52
C GLU A 40 -15.85 -3.31 -22.12
N LYS A 41 -15.71 -3.37 -23.46
CA LYS A 41 -14.44 -3.07 -24.14
C LYS A 41 -14.03 -1.60 -24.03
N GLU A 42 -14.98 -0.69 -23.94
CA GLU A 42 -14.70 0.73 -23.69
C GLU A 42 -14.22 0.95 -22.24
N LYS A 43 -14.93 0.39 -21.24
CA LYS A 43 -14.48 0.42 -19.84
C LYS A 43 -13.07 -0.14 -19.64
N GLY A 44 -12.79 -1.33 -20.20
CA GLY A 44 -11.47 -1.96 -20.07
C GLY A 44 -10.34 -1.21 -20.79
N LYS A 45 -10.66 -0.32 -21.74
CA LYS A 45 -9.68 0.63 -22.30
C LYS A 45 -9.47 1.82 -21.36
N GLU A 46 -10.54 2.35 -20.80
CA GLU A 46 -10.53 3.54 -19.93
C GLU A 46 -9.75 3.29 -18.61
N GLU A 47 -9.95 2.12 -17.98
CA GLU A 47 -9.14 1.68 -16.83
C GLU A 47 -7.66 1.51 -17.19
N LYS A 48 -7.35 0.95 -18.36
CA LYS A 48 -5.98 0.73 -18.82
C LYS A 48 -5.25 2.03 -19.22
N THR A 49 -5.98 3.06 -19.66
CA THR A 49 -5.42 4.41 -19.83
C THR A 49 -5.17 5.08 -18.48
N LYS A 50 -6.09 4.93 -17.52
CA LYS A 50 -5.98 5.56 -16.20
C LYS A 50 -4.79 5.01 -15.40
N SER A 51 -4.62 3.68 -15.37
CA SER A 51 -3.48 3.06 -14.66
C SER A 51 -2.12 3.49 -15.23
N LYS A 52 -2.03 3.65 -16.56
CA LYS A 52 -0.79 4.09 -17.22
C LYS A 52 -0.49 5.59 -17.02
N GLU A 53 -1.51 6.40 -16.75
CA GLU A 53 -1.32 7.82 -16.41
C GLU A 53 -0.91 8.00 -14.95
N GLU A 54 -1.40 7.17 -14.03
CA GLU A 54 -0.98 7.15 -12.62
C GLU A 54 0.48 6.68 -12.47
N GLU A 55 0.91 5.64 -13.20
CA GLU A 55 2.30 5.14 -13.24
C GLU A 55 3.30 6.23 -13.71
N ASN A 56 2.99 6.92 -14.81
CA ASN A 56 3.82 8.01 -15.34
C ASN A 56 3.85 9.26 -14.43
N ARG A 57 2.82 9.49 -13.61
CA ARG A 57 2.84 10.56 -12.59
C ARG A 57 3.76 10.19 -11.43
N GLN A 58 3.74 8.94 -10.98
CA GLN A 58 4.64 8.45 -9.93
C GLN A 58 6.12 8.54 -10.34
N GLU A 59 6.47 8.12 -11.56
CA GLU A 59 7.85 8.28 -12.07
C GLU A 59 8.31 9.75 -12.04
N GLN A 60 7.47 10.68 -12.56
CA GLN A 60 7.80 12.11 -12.60
C GLN A 60 7.86 12.81 -11.23
N GLU A 61 7.21 12.27 -10.20
CA GLU A 61 7.36 12.76 -8.83
C GLU A 61 8.68 12.25 -8.22
N THR A 62 9.04 10.98 -8.44
CA THR A 62 10.30 10.41 -7.90
C THR A 62 11.57 11.06 -8.45
N ASP A 63 11.57 11.54 -9.70
CA ASP A 63 12.74 12.21 -10.26
C ASP A 63 12.87 13.67 -9.77
N LYS A 64 11.76 14.37 -9.51
CA LYS A 64 11.78 15.72 -8.94
C LYS A 64 12.29 15.73 -7.50
N GLU A 65 11.95 14.73 -6.70
CA GLU A 65 12.49 14.62 -5.34
C GLU A 65 13.99 14.27 -5.33
N LYS A 66 14.48 13.47 -6.29
CA LYS A 66 15.92 13.21 -6.46
C LYS A 66 16.71 14.47 -6.81
N GLU A 67 16.23 15.31 -7.72
CA GLU A 67 16.91 16.57 -8.05
C GLU A 67 16.95 17.53 -6.86
N GLN A 68 15.85 17.67 -6.10
CA GLN A 68 15.84 18.49 -4.88
C GLN A 68 16.75 17.98 -3.76
N PHE A 69 17.01 16.67 -3.69
CA PHE A 69 17.97 16.12 -2.73
C PHE A 69 19.42 16.42 -3.16
N LYS A 70 19.70 16.31 -4.46
CA LYS A 70 21.02 16.56 -5.05
C LYS A 70 21.44 18.03 -4.95
N GLU A 71 20.51 18.97 -5.15
CA GLU A 71 20.77 20.40 -5.03
C GLU A 71 21.00 20.87 -3.58
N LYS A 72 20.68 20.02 -2.58
CA LYS A 72 21.01 20.27 -1.16
C LYS A 72 22.42 19.79 -0.81
N GLU A 73 22.86 18.63 -1.32
CA GLU A 73 24.23 18.12 -1.10
C GLU A 73 25.32 19.04 -1.69
N GLU A 74 25.02 19.81 -2.73
CA GLU A 74 25.99 20.72 -3.36
C GLU A 74 26.15 22.07 -2.63
N LYS A 75 25.21 22.47 -1.76
CA LYS A 75 25.22 23.79 -1.08
C LYS A 75 25.92 23.82 0.29
N GLU A 76 26.34 22.67 0.83
CA GLU A 76 27.08 22.61 2.11
C GLU A 76 28.62 22.68 1.98
N LYS A 77 29.16 22.83 0.76
CA LYS A 77 30.63 22.78 0.54
C LYS A 77 31.38 24.11 0.70
N ASP A 78 30.69 25.25 0.63
CA ASP A 78 31.32 26.57 0.61
C ASP A 78 30.94 27.42 1.84
N ASN A 79 31.43 27.05 3.03
CA ASN A 79 31.49 27.92 4.22
C ASN A 79 32.47 27.37 5.28
N ASP A 80 33.78 27.42 5.00
CA ASP A 80 34.81 27.33 6.05
C ASP A 80 35.65 28.61 6.10
N SER A 81 35.68 29.22 7.28
CA SER A 81 36.55 30.35 7.60
C SER A 81 36.91 30.32 9.08
N THR A 82 37.99 29.58 9.38
CA THR A 82 38.91 29.80 10.51
C THR A 82 38.35 29.63 11.94
N LEU A 83 38.69 28.51 12.62
CA LEU A 83 39.67 28.49 13.73
C LEU A 83 39.82 27.09 14.39
N THR A 84 41.00 26.48 14.18
CA THR A 84 41.68 25.49 15.04
C THR A 84 40.86 24.48 15.87
N LYS A 85 40.70 23.25 15.33
CA LYS A 85 40.68 21.99 16.09
C LYS A 85 41.51 20.93 15.32
N PRO A 86 42.16 19.95 15.98
CA PRO A 86 42.92 18.90 15.29
C PRO A 86 41.98 18.02 14.43
N PRO A 87 42.50 17.27 13.44
CA PRO A 87 41.68 16.48 12.52
C PRO A 87 40.86 15.44 13.28
N LEU A 88 39.56 15.72 13.43
CA LEU A 88 38.56 14.71 13.71
C LEU A 88 38.47 13.78 12.50
N GLU A 89 38.33 12.48 12.76
CA GLU A 89 38.16 11.48 11.72
C GLU A 89 36.93 11.82 10.85
N PRO A 90 36.93 11.46 9.54
CA PRO A 90 35.83 11.79 8.64
C PRO A 90 34.50 11.33 9.25
N PRO A 91 33.43 12.17 9.19
CA PRO A 91 32.21 11.96 9.96
C PRO A 91 31.70 10.54 9.77
N GLU A 92 31.59 9.83 10.90
CA GLU A 92 31.42 8.39 10.91
C GLU A 92 30.20 7.96 10.09
N LYS A 93 30.30 6.79 9.45
CA LYS A 93 29.21 6.15 8.69
C LYS A 93 27.87 6.31 9.42
N ASN A 94 26.97 7.11 8.84
CA ASN A 94 25.70 7.51 9.44
C ASN A 94 25.00 6.32 10.13
N LYS A 95 24.90 6.37 11.45
CA LYS A 95 24.41 5.27 12.29
C LYS A 95 22.89 5.20 12.25
N GLN A 96 22.34 4.72 11.13
CA GLN A 96 20.90 4.64 10.90
C GLN A 96 20.30 3.35 11.49
N ILE A 97 19.20 3.48 12.21
CA ILE A 97 18.39 2.39 12.76
C ILE A 97 17.03 2.43 12.06
N LEU A 98 16.66 1.34 11.41
CA LEU A 98 15.42 1.25 10.63
C LEU A 98 14.26 0.81 11.54
N VAL A 99 13.13 1.51 11.49
CA VAL A 99 11.91 1.15 12.24
C VAL A 99 10.81 0.81 11.24
N LEU A 100 10.59 -0.50 11.02
CA LEU A 100 9.68 -1.05 10.02
C LEU A 100 8.57 -1.90 10.67
N GLY A 101 7.61 -2.37 9.86
CA GLY A 101 6.40 -3.07 10.32
C GLY A 101 5.12 -2.46 9.77
N LEU A 102 4.01 -3.20 9.85
CA LEU A 102 2.75 -2.80 9.20
C LEU A 102 2.18 -1.46 9.73
N ASP A 103 1.26 -0.89 8.97
CA ASP A 103 0.41 0.22 9.42
C ASP A 103 -0.39 -0.16 10.69
N GLY A 104 -0.56 0.80 11.58
CA GLY A 104 -1.20 0.58 12.87
C GLY A 104 -0.39 -0.24 13.89
N ALA A 105 0.75 -0.85 13.54
CA ALA A 105 1.56 -1.65 14.47
C ALA A 105 2.16 -0.84 15.66
N GLY A 106 2.15 0.50 15.58
CA GLY A 106 2.60 1.39 16.65
C GLY A 106 4.08 1.81 16.57
N LYS A 107 4.69 1.73 15.38
CA LYS A 107 6.08 2.16 15.10
C LYS A 107 6.40 3.54 15.68
N THR A 108 5.62 4.56 15.31
CA THR A 108 5.74 5.95 15.76
C THR A 108 5.70 6.07 17.28
N SER A 109 4.80 5.32 17.95
CA SER A 109 4.68 5.32 19.40
C SER A 109 5.89 4.65 20.08
N VAL A 110 6.38 3.53 19.54
CA VAL A 110 7.61 2.86 20.02
C VAL A 110 8.81 3.79 19.82
N LEU A 111 8.93 4.41 18.64
CA LEU A 111 10.00 5.34 18.31
C LEU A 111 10.02 6.55 19.27
N HIS A 112 8.91 7.25 19.47
CA HIS A 112 8.87 8.38 20.40
C HIS A 112 9.04 7.97 21.87
N SER A 113 8.61 6.76 22.26
CA SER A 113 8.84 6.23 23.60
C SER A 113 10.31 5.90 23.85
N LEU A 114 11.03 5.35 22.87
CA LEU A 114 12.45 5.03 22.97
C LEU A 114 13.34 6.27 22.81
N ALA A 115 13.03 7.14 21.86
CA ALA A 115 13.91 8.24 21.45
C ALA A 115 13.70 9.54 22.22
N LEU A 116 12.45 9.86 22.59
CA LEU A 116 12.08 11.15 23.20
C LEU A 116 11.51 10.99 24.61
N ASN A 117 11.42 9.75 25.12
CA ASN A 117 10.78 9.40 26.38
C ASN A 117 9.33 9.93 26.49
N ARG A 118 8.63 10.05 25.35
CA ARG A 118 7.28 10.60 25.21
C ARG A 118 6.31 9.53 24.73
N VAL A 119 5.27 9.29 25.51
CA VAL A 119 4.13 8.48 25.08
C VAL A 119 3.12 9.40 24.38
N GLN A 120 2.78 9.09 23.13
CA GLN A 120 1.73 9.78 22.39
C GLN A 120 0.64 8.78 22.01
N HIS A 121 -0.58 9.07 22.45
CA HIS A 121 -1.77 8.28 22.16
C HIS A 121 -2.50 8.89 20.95
N SER A 122 -2.83 8.07 19.96
CA SER A 122 -3.36 8.47 18.64
C SER A 122 -2.35 9.15 17.71
N MET A 123 -1.81 8.36 16.78
CA MET A 123 -1.09 8.82 15.58
C MET A 123 -1.87 8.42 14.35
N ALA A 124 -1.94 9.30 13.35
CA ALA A 124 -2.35 8.91 12.01
C ALA A 124 -1.28 7.98 11.39
N PRO A 125 -1.63 7.11 10.42
CA PRO A 125 -0.63 6.31 9.70
C PRO A 125 0.43 7.21 9.06
N THR A 126 1.71 6.93 9.34
CA THR A 126 2.86 7.64 8.75
C THR A 126 2.81 7.55 7.23
N GLN A 127 2.61 8.69 6.56
CA GLN A 127 2.70 8.83 5.11
C GLN A 127 4.12 9.26 4.76
N GLY A 128 4.89 8.43 4.07
CA GLY A 128 6.30 8.68 3.77
C GLY A 128 7.25 8.23 4.87
N PHE A 129 8.07 9.16 5.37
CA PHE A 129 9.23 8.88 6.23
C PHE A 129 9.23 9.78 7.47
N ASN A 130 9.75 9.27 8.58
CA ASN A 130 9.93 10.01 9.83
C ASN A 130 11.33 9.70 10.38
N ALA A 131 12.17 10.73 10.52
CA ALA A 131 13.55 10.60 10.99
C ALA A 131 13.72 11.30 12.34
N VAL A 132 14.24 10.58 13.34
CA VAL A 132 14.52 11.12 14.68
C VAL A 132 16.00 10.90 15.00
N CYS A 133 16.76 11.99 15.02
CA CYS A 133 18.16 11.97 15.46
C CYS A 133 18.24 12.02 16.99
N ILE A 134 19.00 11.09 17.58
CA ILE A 134 19.40 11.11 18.99
C ILE A 134 20.91 11.34 19.02
N SER A 135 21.34 12.42 19.67
CA SER A 135 22.73 12.62 20.05
C SER A 135 22.97 12.17 21.49
N THR A 136 24.04 11.41 21.68
CA THR A 136 24.69 11.09 22.95
C THR A 136 26.08 11.70 22.95
N GLU A 137 26.72 11.83 24.11
CA GLU A 137 28.01 12.54 24.25
C GLU A 137 29.09 12.03 23.28
N ASP A 138 29.12 10.73 22.99
CA ASP A 138 30.11 10.07 22.14
C ASP A 138 29.59 9.64 20.75
N SER A 139 28.30 9.84 20.41
CA SER A 139 27.73 9.36 19.13
C SER A 139 26.36 9.94 18.79
N GLN A 140 26.11 10.14 17.50
CA GLN A 140 24.79 10.42 16.94
C GLN A 140 24.23 9.17 16.24
N MET A 141 22.95 8.89 16.46
CA MET A 141 22.18 7.84 15.78
C MET A 141 20.90 8.43 15.19
N GLU A 142 20.53 7.98 13.99
CA GLU A 142 19.28 8.36 13.34
C GLU A 142 18.32 7.18 13.33
N PHE A 143 17.11 7.37 13.85
CA PHE A 143 16.04 6.39 13.72
C PHE A 143 15.15 6.77 12.54
N LEU A 144 15.15 5.95 11.49
CA LEU A 144 14.32 6.13 10.30
C LEU A 144 13.10 5.19 10.37
N GLU A 145 11.93 5.75 10.67
CA GLU A 145 10.64 5.10 10.47
C GLU A 145 10.17 5.29 9.03
N ILE A 146 9.74 4.21 8.38
CA ILE A 146 9.10 4.24 7.06
C ILE A 146 7.61 3.88 7.21
N GLY A 147 6.76 4.54 6.42
CA GLY A 147 5.34 4.28 6.32
C GLY A 147 4.98 2.80 6.23
N GLY A 148 3.93 2.41 6.95
CA GLY A 148 3.52 1.01 7.09
C GLY A 148 2.42 0.56 6.13
N SER A 149 1.76 1.49 5.45
CA SER A 149 0.72 1.23 4.46
C SER A 149 1.33 1.21 3.06
N GLU A 150 0.65 0.62 2.09
CA GLU A 150 0.99 0.87 0.70
C GLU A 150 0.77 2.35 0.33
N PRO A 151 1.55 2.93 -0.60
CA PRO A 151 2.65 2.31 -1.35
C PRO A 151 4.01 2.27 -0.60
N PHE A 152 4.08 2.79 0.64
CA PHE A 152 5.34 3.04 1.36
C PHE A 152 6.11 1.77 1.73
N ARG A 153 5.48 0.59 1.72
CA ARG A 153 6.14 -0.70 1.97
C ARG A 153 7.19 -1.03 0.92
N SER A 154 7.01 -0.58 -0.32
CA SER A 154 7.99 -0.72 -1.41
C SER A 154 9.37 -0.12 -1.10
N TYR A 155 9.43 0.88 -0.21
CA TYR A 155 10.68 1.54 0.16
C TYR A 155 11.48 0.74 1.19
N TRP A 156 10.89 -0.23 1.90
CA TRP A 156 11.55 -0.90 3.01
C TRP A 156 12.88 -1.57 2.62
N GLU A 157 12.89 -2.29 1.49
CA GLU A 157 14.08 -3.00 0.99
C GLU A 157 15.20 -2.04 0.57
N MET A 158 14.85 -0.85 0.04
CA MET A 158 15.82 0.13 -0.46
C MET A 158 16.69 0.77 0.64
N TYR A 159 16.27 0.71 1.91
CA TYR A 159 17.01 1.28 3.04
C TYR A 159 17.76 0.21 3.86
N LEU A 160 17.50 -1.09 3.66
CA LEU A 160 18.16 -2.18 4.41
C LEU A 160 19.68 -2.17 4.31
N SER A 161 20.26 -1.64 3.23
CA SER A 161 21.72 -1.52 3.03
C SER A 161 22.36 -0.37 3.80
N LYS A 162 21.55 0.59 4.28
CA LYS A 162 21.99 1.77 5.03
C LYS A 162 21.83 1.60 6.55
N GLY A 163 20.95 0.69 6.98
CA GLY A 163 20.72 0.41 8.39
C GLY A 163 21.87 -0.36 9.06
N LEU A 164 22.13 -0.04 10.33
CA LEU A 164 22.96 -0.83 11.25
C LEU A 164 22.14 -1.82 12.09
N LEU A 165 20.84 -1.57 12.23
CA LEU A 165 19.88 -2.36 13.00
C LEU A 165 18.49 -2.20 12.38
N LEU A 166 17.76 -3.31 12.26
CA LEU A 166 16.34 -3.34 11.95
C LEU A 166 15.51 -3.57 13.21
N ILE A 167 14.65 -2.62 13.54
CA ILE A 167 13.58 -2.77 14.51
C ILE A 167 12.28 -3.05 13.74
N PHE A 168 11.72 -4.24 13.88
CA PHE A 168 10.45 -4.62 13.26
C PHE A 168 9.34 -4.67 14.31
N VAL A 169 8.35 -3.78 14.18
CA VAL A 169 7.24 -3.66 15.14
C VAL A 169 6.02 -4.45 14.65
N VAL A 170 5.52 -5.33 15.50
CA VAL A 170 4.38 -6.21 15.24
C VAL A 170 3.25 -5.87 16.19
N ASP A 171 2.02 -5.75 15.67
CA ASP A 171 0.83 -5.72 16.51
C ASP A 171 0.51 -7.15 16.99
N SER A 172 0.71 -7.42 18.28
CA SER A 172 0.51 -8.76 18.85
C SER A 172 -0.96 -9.09 19.10
N ALA A 173 -1.84 -8.07 19.11
CA ALA A 173 -3.27 -8.22 19.28
C ALA A 173 -4.00 -8.44 17.93
N ASP A 174 -3.39 -7.99 16.81
CA ASP A 174 -3.95 -8.15 15.47
C ASP A 174 -3.57 -9.50 14.84
N HIS A 175 -4.17 -10.57 15.37
CA HIS A 175 -3.94 -11.94 14.90
C HIS A 175 -4.26 -12.15 13.41
N ASN A 176 -5.13 -11.32 12.82
CA ASN A 176 -5.49 -11.42 11.41
C ASN A 176 -4.35 -10.98 10.49
N ARG A 177 -3.55 -9.98 10.90
CA ARG A 177 -2.41 -9.46 10.12
C ARG A 177 -1.05 -10.02 10.55
N LEU A 178 -0.98 -10.86 11.58
CA LEU A 178 0.26 -11.59 11.90
C LEU A 178 0.86 -12.39 10.72
N PRO A 179 0.08 -13.08 9.85
CA PRO A 179 0.65 -13.77 8.68
C PRO A 179 1.26 -12.81 7.65
N GLU A 180 0.65 -11.64 7.46
CA GLU A 180 1.13 -10.56 6.57
C GLU A 180 2.42 -9.94 7.14
N ALA A 181 2.44 -9.62 8.43
CA ALA A 181 3.62 -9.11 9.13
C ALA A 181 4.79 -10.10 9.07
N LYS A 182 4.50 -11.40 9.27
CA LYS A 182 5.49 -12.47 9.12
C LYS A 182 6.04 -12.52 7.68
N LYS A 183 5.17 -12.51 6.66
CA LYS A 183 5.60 -12.55 5.26
C LYS A 183 6.61 -11.42 4.97
N HIS A 184 6.26 -10.18 5.31
CA HIS A 184 7.17 -9.06 5.07
C HIS A 184 8.44 -9.13 5.89
N LEU A 185 8.40 -9.55 7.16
CA LEU A 185 9.61 -9.74 7.96
C LEU A 185 10.58 -10.75 7.33
N HIS A 186 10.05 -11.87 6.84
CA HIS A 186 10.85 -12.87 6.11
C HIS A 186 11.50 -12.28 4.85
N GLN A 187 10.75 -11.51 4.05
CA GLN A 187 11.29 -10.82 2.87
C GLN A 187 12.46 -9.88 3.23
N LEU A 188 12.35 -9.11 4.32
CA LEU A 188 13.43 -8.21 4.76
C LEU A 188 14.69 -8.97 5.20
N ILE A 189 14.52 -10.10 5.89
CA ILE A 189 15.63 -10.98 6.32
C ILE A 189 16.29 -11.64 5.11
N GLU A 190 15.51 -12.08 4.12
CA GLU A 190 16.03 -12.67 2.87
C GLU A 190 16.84 -11.64 2.06
N THR A 191 16.38 -10.38 2.02
CA THR A 191 17.07 -9.28 1.32
C THR A 191 18.34 -8.80 2.02
N ASN A 192 18.40 -8.78 3.37
CA ASN A 192 19.63 -8.47 4.10
C ASN A 192 19.81 -9.37 5.36
N PRO A 193 20.37 -10.59 5.20
CA PRO A 193 20.47 -11.56 6.30
C PRO A 193 21.57 -11.25 7.33
N ILE A 194 22.44 -10.27 7.07
CA ILE A 194 23.51 -9.85 8.01
C ILE A 194 23.10 -8.68 8.91
N LEU A 195 21.95 -8.05 8.65
CA LEU A 195 21.45 -6.93 9.43
C LEU A 195 20.90 -7.43 10.78
N PRO A 196 21.42 -6.94 11.93
CA PRO A 196 20.83 -7.24 13.23
C PRO A 196 19.34 -6.90 13.27
N LEU A 197 18.55 -7.77 13.90
CA LEU A 197 17.09 -7.67 13.96
C LEU A 197 16.60 -7.70 15.41
N VAL A 198 15.74 -6.73 15.75
CA VAL A 198 14.94 -6.70 16.98
C VAL A 198 13.46 -6.71 16.60
N VAL A 199 12.69 -7.65 17.12
CA VAL A 199 11.23 -7.73 16.89
C VAL A 199 10.49 -7.23 18.13
N PHE A 200 9.75 -6.14 18.00
CA PHE A 200 8.86 -5.65 19.05
C PHE A 200 7.46 -6.26 18.90
N ALA A 201 7.14 -7.22 19.77
CA ALA A 201 5.78 -7.68 19.99
C ALA A 201 4.99 -6.61 20.77
N ASN A 202 4.41 -5.64 20.06
CA ASN A 202 3.70 -4.49 20.62
C ASN A 202 2.23 -4.81 20.94
N LYS A 203 1.56 -3.91 21.68
CA LYS A 203 0.14 -4.01 22.09
C LYS A 203 -0.20 -5.32 22.82
N GLN A 204 0.71 -5.75 23.68
CA GLN A 204 0.45 -6.86 24.59
C GLN A 204 -0.67 -6.45 25.56
N THR A 205 -1.91 -6.82 25.25
CA THR A 205 -2.99 -6.70 26.22
C THR A 205 -2.65 -7.61 27.40
N SER A 206 -2.68 -7.07 28.61
CA SER A 206 -2.87 -7.93 29.77
C SER A 206 -4.17 -8.71 29.54
N GLY A 207 -4.13 -10.03 29.71
CA GLY A 207 -5.35 -10.82 29.83
C GLY A 207 -6.23 -10.24 30.95
N PRO A 208 -7.54 -10.56 30.98
CA PRO A 208 -8.43 -10.01 31.99
C PRO A 208 -7.83 -10.21 33.38
N ALA A 209 -7.53 -9.11 34.07
CA ALA A 209 -7.04 -9.15 35.44
C ALA A 209 -8.02 -10.00 36.24
N CYS A 210 -7.57 -11.16 36.71
CA CYS A 210 -8.41 -12.10 37.44
C CYS A 210 -8.91 -11.37 38.70
N LYS A 211 -10.22 -11.16 38.74
CA LYS A 211 -10.95 -10.60 39.90
C LYS A 211 -11.36 -11.73 40.84
#